data_AF-A0A0C9T8N6-F1
#
_entry.id   AF-A0A0C9T8N6-F1
#
_cell.length_a   1.000
_cell.length_b   1.000
_cell.length_c   1.000
_cell.angle_alpha   90.00
_cell.angle_beta   90.00
_cell.angle_gamma   90.00
#
_symmetry.space_group_name_H-M   'P 1'
#
loop_
_entity.id
_entity.type
_entity.pdbx_description
1 polymer ?
#
loop_
_entity_poly.entity_id
_entity_poly.type
_entity_poly.pdbx_seq_one_letter_code
_entity_poly.pdbx_strand_id
1 'polypeptide(L)'
;KALKEWQIGEAVVKQQIAGTIPDTLFLQVKSLATANSIFTYLAKLFEQRSRIVSVEILRKMQALRCNEKGNVREHFDKLRTLREQLASMG
;
A
#
# COMPACT_ATOMS: atom_id res chain seq x y z
N LYS A 1 19.53 -17.89 -27.92
CA LYS A 1 20.07 -17.59 -26.57
C LYS A 1 19.19 -16.56 -25.86
N ALA A 2 19.00 -15.36 -26.42
CA ALA A 2 18.21 -14.28 -25.84
C ALA A 2 16.79 -14.66 -25.33
N LEU A 3 16.01 -15.46 -26.07
CA LEU A 3 14.65 -15.83 -25.63
C LEU A 3 14.64 -16.69 -24.36
N LYS A 4 15.60 -17.60 -24.21
CA LYS A 4 15.71 -18.45 -23.00
C LYS A 4 16.13 -17.62 -21.80
N GLU A 5 17.07 -16.70 -21.98
CA GLU A 5 17.52 -15.78 -20.92
C GLU A 5 16.37 -14.88 -20.45
N TRP A 6 15.55 -14.38 -21.38
CA TRP A 6 14.36 -13.60 -21.05
C TRP A 6 13.33 -14.42 -20.26
N GLN A 7 13.04 -15.65 -20.67
CA GLN A 7 12.11 -16.54 -19.97
C GLN A 7 12.57 -16.88 -18.54
N ILE A 8 13.88 -17.09 -18.35
CA ILE A 8 14.46 -17.31 -17.02
C ILE A 8 14.30 -16.06 -16.16
N GLY A 9 14.63 -14.87 -16.69
CA GLY A 9 14.44 -13.62 -15.98
C GLY A 9 12.98 -13.38 -15.59
N GLU A 10 12.05 -13.66 -16.49
CA GLU A 10 10.62 -13.53 -16.21
C GLU A 10 10.15 -14.48 -15.10
N ALA A 11 10.61 -15.73 -15.10
CA ALA A 11 10.28 -16.71 -14.06
C ALA A 11 10.82 -16.29 -12.69
N VAL A 12 12.06 -15.81 -12.63
CA VAL A 12 12.69 -15.31 -11.38
C VAL A 12 11.90 -14.14 -10.81
N VAL A 13 11.51 -13.17 -11.64
CA VAL A 13 10.72 -12.02 -11.18
C VAL A 13 9.34 -12.45 -10.69
N LYS A 14 8.66 -13.37 -11.40
CA LYS A 14 7.36 -13.93 -10.96
C LYS A 14 7.47 -14.62 -9.60
N GLN A 15 8.53 -15.40 -9.38
CA GLN A 15 8.77 -16.08 -8.10
C GLN A 15 9.02 -15.09 -6.97
N GLN A 16 9.83 -14.05 -7.21
CA GLN A 16 10.11 -13.04 -6.20
C GLN A 16 8.84 -12.27 -5.82
N ILE A 17 8.02 -11.89 -6.80
CA ILE A 17 6.74 -11.25 -6.54
C ILE A 17 5.84 -12.19 -5.72
N ALA A 18 5.72 -13.46 -6.10
CA ALA A 18 4.90 -14.44 -5.39
C ALA A 18 5.31 -14.63 -3.93
N GLY A 19 6.62 -14.61 -3.63
CA GLY A 19 7.13 -14.73 -2.25
C GLY A 19 6.96 -13.46 -1.39
N THR A 20 6.70 -12.30 -2.01
CA THR A 20 6.58 -11.03 -1.29
C THR A 20 5.12 -10.65 -1.00
N ILE A 21 4.16 -11.24 -1.72
CA ILE A 21 2.74 -10.90 -1.59
C ILE A 21 1.98 -11.97 -0.79
N PRO A 22 0.94 -11.59 -0.03
CA PRO A 22 0.00 -12.52 0.57
C PRO A 22 -0.70 -13.42 -0.47
N ASP A 23 -1.01 -14.67 -0.08
CA ASP A 23 -1.67 -15.66 -0.95
C ASP A 23 -2.98 -15.16 -1.58
N THR A 24 -3.74 -14.33 -0.85
CA THR A 24 -4.98 -13.73 -1.35
C THR A 24 -4.75 -12.78 -2.52
N LEU A 25 -3.65 -12.02 -2.52
CA LEU A 25 -3.24 -11.17 -3.64
C LEU A 25 -2.63 -12.01 -4.76
N PHE A 26 -1.88 -13.08 -4.42
CA PHE A 26 -1.34 -14.02 -5.39
C PHE A 26 -2.44 -14.66 -6.25
N LEU A 27 -3.55 -15.08 -5.63
CA LEU A 27 -4.70 -15.64 -6.33
C LEU A 27 -5.33 -14.67 -7.36
N GLN A 28 -5.24 -13.36 -7.13
CA GLN A 28 -5.74 -12.35 -8.07
C GLN A 28 -4.80 -12.10 -9.25
N VAL A 29 -3.49 -12.22 -9.04
CA VAL A 29 -2.49 -11.92 -10.07
C VAL A 29 -2.00 -13.14 -10.84
N LYS A 30 -2.28 -14.37 -10.36
CA LYS A 30 -1.86 -15.61 -11.03
C LYS A 30 -2.39 -15.78 -12.46
N SER A 31 -3.49 -15.10 -12.81
CA SER A 31 -4.07 -15.12 -14.15
C SER A 31 -3.39 -14.16 -15.13
N LEU A 32 -2.46 -13.34 -14.67
CA LEU A 32 -1.75 -12.36 -15.51
C LEU A 32 -0.54 -13.00 -16.19
N ALA A 33 -0.41 -12.75 -17.49
CA ALA A 33 0.55 -13.46 -18.34
C ALA A 33 2.01 -13.06 -18.08
N THR A 34 2.27 -11.80 -17.72
CA THR A 34 3.64 -11.27 -17.63
C THR A 34 3.98 -10.73 -16.26
N ALA A 35 5.25 -10.86 -15.87
CA ALA A 35 5.76 -10.27 -14.63
C ALA A 35 5.50 -8.75 -14.55
N ASN A 36 5.64 -8.07 -15.69
CA ASN A 36 5.33 -6.65 -15.81
C ASN A 36 3.86 -6.36 -15.51
N SER A 37 2.93 -7.12 -16.11
CA SER A 37 1.49 -6.92 -15.86
C SER A 37 1.10 -7.16 -14.40
N ILE A 38 1.72 -8.14 -13.74
CA ILE A 38 1.55 -8.39 -12.31
C ILE A 38 2.04 -7.19 -11.51
N PHE A 39 3.25 -6.71 -11.79
CA PHE A 39 3.84 -5.57 -11.09
C PHE A 39 3.01 -4.29 -11.26
N THR A 40 2.58 -3.96 -12.48
CA THR A 40 1.73 -2.78 -12.74
C THR A 40 0.39 -2.88 -12.03
N TYR A 41 -0.24 -4.05 -12.01
CA TYR A 41 -1.49 -4.26 -11.29
C TYR A 41 -1.31 -4.05 -9.78
N LEU A 42 -0.26 -4.65 -9.21
CA LEU A 42 0.07 -4.48 -7.79
C LEU A 42 0.35 -3.01 -7.47
N ALA A 43 1.20 -2.34 -8.24
CA ALA A 43 1.52 -0.93 -8.06
C ALA A 43 0.25 -0.06 -8.02
N LYS A 44 -0.65 -0.24 -8.98
CA LYS A 44 -1.92 0.49 -9.03
C LYS A 44 -2.82 0.18 -7.83
N LEU A 45 -2.91 -1.08 -7.42
CA LEU A 45 -3.72 -1.50 -6.28
C LEU A 45 -3.19 -0.90 -4.96
N PHE A 46 -1.88 -0.90 -4.77
CA PHE A 46 -1.25 -0.31 -3.58
C PHE A 46 -1.33 1.23 -3.59
N GLU A 47 -1.17 1.87 -4.74
CA GLU A 47 -1.34 3.31 -4.89
C GLU A 47 -2.78 3.75 -4.59
N GLN A 48 -3.77 3.03 -5.12
CA GLN A 48 -5.18 3.27 -4.82
C GLN A 48 -5.50 3.06 -3.33
N ARG A 49 -5.00 1.98 -2.73
CA ARG A 49 -5.18 1.72 -1.30
C ARG A 49 -4.52 2.81 -0.45
N SER A 50 -3.29 3.21 -0.78
CA SER A 50 -2.59 4.31 -0.10
C SER A 50 -3.43 5.58 -0.13
N ARG A 51 -3.92 5.99 -1.30
CA ARG A 51 -4.77 7.17 -1.45
C ARG A 51 -6.06 7.09 -0.64
N ILE A 52 -6.74 5.94 -0.64
CA ILE A 52 -7.96 5.73 0.16
C ILE A 52 -7.64 5.87 1.65
N VAL A 53 -6.54 5.26 2.11
CA VAL A 53 -6.11 5.31 3.50
C VAL A 53 -5.74 6.74 3.91
N SER A 54 -5.03 7.50 3.06
CA SER A 54 -4.73 8.91 3.34
C SER A 54 -6.01 9.75 3.47
N VAL A 55 -7.00 9.54 2.59
CA VAL A 55 -8.31 10.21 2.68
C VAL A 55 -9.04 9.85 3.98
N GLU A 56 -8.99 8.59 4.40
CA GLU A 56 -9.59 8.15 5.66
C GLU A 56 -8.91 8.81 6.87
N ILE A 57 -7.58 8.87 6.89
CA ILE A 57 -6.82 9.53 7.96
C ILE A 57 -7.14 11.02 8.03
N LEU A 58 -7.22 11.71 6.88
CA LEU A 58 -7.64 13.11 6.83
C LEU A 58 -9.04 13.30 7.41
N ARG A 59 -9.99 12.42 7.06
CA ARG A 59 -11.35 12.45 7.64
C ARG A 59 -11.32 12.24 9.16
N LYS A 60 -10.54 11.28 9.66
CA LYS A 60 -10.36 11.05 11.11
C LYS A 60 -9.80 12.28 11.80
N MET A 61 -8.81 12.94 11.19
CA MET A 61 -8.21 14.16 11.72
C MET A 61 -9.22 15.32 11.77
N GLN A 62 -10.01 15.51 10.72
CA GLN A 62 -11.05 16.56 10.66
C GLN A 62 -12.21 16.31 11.65
N ALA A 63 -12.55 15.05 11.88
CA ALA A 63 -13.59 14.66 12.84
C ALA A 63 -13.12 14.71 14.30
N LEU A 64 -11.80 14.71 14.54
CA LEU A 64 -11.23 14.72 15.89
C LEU A 64 -11.51 16.06 16.58
N ARG A 65 -12.36 16.05 17.60
CA ARG A 65 -12.64 17.22 18.46
C ARG A 65 -11.98 17.04 19.82
N CYS A 66 -11.41 18.11 20.36
CA CYS A 66 -11.00 18.14 21.76
C CYS A 66 -12.26 18.29 22.62
N ASN A 67 -12.47 17.37 23.55
CA ASN A 67 -13.60 17.46 24.48
C ASN A 67 -13.37 18.60 25.50
N GLU A 68 -14.43 19.26 25.97
CA GLU A 68 -14.32 20.44 26.87
C GLU A 68 -13.60 20.14 28.19
N LYS A 69 -13.69 18.89 28.67
CA LYS A 69 -12.97 18.39 29.86
C LYS A 69 -11.82 17.43 29.49
N GLY A 70 -11.45 17.37 28.22
CA GLY A 70 -10.45 16.43 27.70
C GLY A 70 -9.02 16.89 27.97
N ASN A 71 -8.10 15.92 28.01
CA ASN A 71 -6.67 16.22 28.07
C ASN A 71 -6.19 16.77 26.71
N VAL A 72 -5.89 18.06 26.68
CA VAL A 72 -5.43 18.76 25.48
C VAL A 72 -4.12 18.18 24.94
N ARG A 73 -3.21 17.69 25.81
CA ARG A 73 -1.94 17.08 25.37
C ARG A 73 -2.20 15.79 24.59
N GLU A 74 -3.04 14.91 25.11
CA GLU A 74 -3.42 13.67 24.42
C GLU A 74 -4.12 13.94 23.08
N HIS A 75 -4.88 15.04 22.99
CA HIS A 75 -5.49 15.45 21.73
C HIS A 75 -4.43 15.86 20.69
N PHE A 76 -3.45 16.68 21.07
CA PHE A 76 -2.35 17.05 20.18
C PHE A 76 -1.44 15.87 19.83
N ASP A 77 -1.23 14.93 20.75
CA ASP A 77 -0.49 13.70 20.48
C ASP A 77 -1.18 12.88 19.38
N LYS A 78 -2.51 12.71 19.47
CA LYS A 78 -3.29 12.02 18.44
C LYS A 78 -3.23 12.73 17.09
N LEU A 79 -3.34 14.06 17.07
CA LEU A 79 -3.21 14.85 15.84
C LEU A 79 -1.82 14.71 15.22
N ARG A 80 -0.77 14.73 16.04
CA ARG A 80 0.62 14.54 15.60
C ARG A 80 0.81 13.16 14.98
N THR A 81 0.33 12.09 15.61
CA THR A 81 0.42 10.74 15.04
C THR A 81 -0.30 10.62 13.70
N LEU A 82 -1.52 11.18 13.57
CA LEU A 82 -2.24 11.17 12.28
C LEU A 82 -1.50 11.96 11.20
N ARG A 83 -0.88 13.09 11.56
CA ARG A 83 -0.03 13.88 10.66
C ARG A 83 1.22 13.10 10.22
N GLU A 84 1.88 12.41 11.13
CA GLU A 84 3.06 11.59 10.84
C GLU A 84 2.70 10.41 9.91
N GLN A 85 1.55 9.77 10.13
CA GLN A 85 1.04 8.73 9.23
C GLN A 85 0.80 9.27 7.82
N LEU A 86 0.22 10.47 7.67
CA LEU A 86 0.06 11.11 6.36
C LEU A 86 1.42 11.43 5.71
N ALA A 87 2.39 11.93 6.47
CA ALA A 87 3.73 12.22 5.98
C ALA A 87 4.51 10.97 5.55
N SER A 88 4.22 9.79 6.14
CA SER A 88 4.83 8.53 5.68
C SER A 88 4.23 7.98 4.39
N MET A 89 3.07 8.47 3.97
CA MET A 89 2.34 8.00 2.78
C MET A 89 2.69 8.79 1.50
N GLY A 90 3.52 9.83 1.62
CA GLY A 90 3.99 10.66 0.50
C GLY A 90 5.28 11.40 0.83
#